data_AF-A0A269THJ9-F1
#
_entry.id   AF-A0A269THJ9-F1
#
_cell.length_a   1.000
_cell.length_b   1.000
_cell.length_c   1.000
_cell.angle_alpha   90.00
_cell.angle_beta   90.00
_cell.angle_gamma   90.00
#
_symmetry.space_group_name_H-M   'P 1'
#
loop_
_entity.id
_entity.type
_entity.pdbx_description
1 polymer ?
#
loop_
_entity_poly.entity_id
_entity_poly.type
_entity_poly.pdbx_seq_one_letter_code
_entity_poly.pdbx_strand_id
1 'polypeptide(L)'
;MNSKKEQERAELHRMIWEIANDLRGSVDGWDFKQYVLGMMFYRFISENIVDTINTIQRKKNPSYKYEEETDENAEKARTLLVETKGFFILPSQLFCNVIKKYKDNYTTLNIVLDQIFKSIERSAIGNASEDDIKGLFDDIDVNSNKLGSTDEQKNSKLIRLMISIQDL
;
A
#
# COMPACT_ATOMS: atom_id res chain seq x y z
N MET A 1 -10.46 -6.50 -26.81
CA MET A 1 -9.46 -6.19 -25.77
C MET A 1 -9.86 -5.04 -24.83
N ASN A 2 -10.77 -4.12 -25.20
CA ASN A 2 -11.24 -3.02 -24.33
C ASN A 2 -12.17 -3.45 -23.18
N SER A 3 -13.00 -4.48 -23.40
CA SER A 3 -14.05 -4.90 -22.45
C SER A 3 -13.55 -5.39 -21.09
N LYS A 4 -12.35 -5.99 -21.02
CA LYS A 4 -11.84 -6.58 -19.76
C LYS A 4 -11.31 -5.50 -18.80
N LYS A 5 -10.59 -4.50 -19.35
CA LYS A 5 -10.16 -3.30 -18.60
C LYS A 5 -11.35 -2.46 -18.14
N GLU A 6 -12.41 -2.38 -18.94
CA GLU A 6 -13.63 -1.65 -18.57
C GLU A 6 -14.43 -2.39 -17.49
N GLN A 7 -14.46 -3.73 -17.52
CA GLN A 7 -15.06 -4.56 -16.46
C GLN A 7 -14.27 -4.48 -15.14
N GLU A 8 -12.94 -4.64 -15.19
CA GLU A 8 -12.07 -4.50 -14.02
C GLU A 8 -12.22 -3.10 -13.38
N ARG A 9 -12.32 -2.04 -14.20
CA ARG A 9 -12.56 -0.68 -13.73
C ARG A 9 -13.96 -0.46 -13.14
N ALA A 10 -14.98 -1.11 -13.70
CA ALA A 10 -16.35 -1.03 -13.19
C ALA A 10 -16.54 -1.80 -11.88
N GLU A 11 -15.91 -2.97 -11.74
CA GLU A 11 -15.87 -3.75 -10.50
C GLU A 11 -15.13 -3.00 -9.40
N LEU A 12 -13.97 -2.42 -9.74
CA LEU A 12 -13.20 -1.53 -8.87
C LEU A 12 -14.06 -0.35 -8.37
N HIS A 13 -14.74 0.35 -9.26
CA HIS A 13 -15.61 1.47 -8.88
C HIS A 13 -16.80 1.04 -8.01
N ARG A 14 -17.41 -0.11 -8.29
CA ARG A 14 -18.55 -0.63 -7.51
C ARG A 14 -18.15 -0.96 -6.08
N MET A 15 -17.03 -1.63 -5.89
CA MET A 15 -16.60 -2.06 -4.57
C MET A 15 -16.00 -0.90 -3.75
N ILE A 16 -15.32 0.07 -4.39
CA ILE A 16 -15.01 1.38 -3.76
C ILE A 16 -16.30 2.03 -3.24
N TRP A 17 -17.39 1.97 -4.00
CA TRP A 17 -18.67 2.57 -3.62
C TRP A 17 -19.36 1.81 -2.48
N GLU A 18 -19.27 0.48 -2.44
CA GLU A 18 -19.78 -0.37 -1.34
C GLU A 18 -19.01 -0.11 -0.03
N ILE A 19 -17.67 -0.08 -0.06
CA ILE A 19 -16.83 0.27 1.10
C ILE A 19 -17.11 1.71 1.56
N ALA A 20 -17.33 2.65 0.62
CA ALA A 20 -17.70 4.03 0.93
C ALA A 20 -19.07 4.18 1.58
N ASN A 21 -19.99 3.22 1.38
CA ASN A 21 -21.27 3.21 2.09
C ASN A 21 -21.12 2.66 3.52
N ASP A 22 -20.33 1.60 3.69
CA ASP A 22 -20.10 0.98 5.01
C ASP A 22 -19.38 1.91 5.99
N LEU A 23 -18.52 2.82 5.49
CA LEU A 23 -17.72 3.71 6.32
C LEU A 23 -18.31 5.12 6.51
N ARG A 24 -19.34 5.51 5.72
CA ARG A 24 -20.00 6.84 5.75
C ARG A 24 -20.65 7.20 7.09
N GLY A 25 -20.88 6.22 7.96
CA GLY A 25 -21.44 6.47 9.29
C GLY A 25 -20.47 7.13 10.28
N SER A 26 -19.16 7.21 9.97
CA SER A 26 -18.15 7.63 10.95
C SER A 26 -16.98 8.48 10.42
N VAL A 27 -16.84 8.63 9.11
CA VAL A 27 -15.80 9.43 8.43
C VAL A 27 -16.50 10.31 7.39
N ASP A 28 -16.15 11.59 7.30
CA ASP A 28 -16.65 12.44 6.22
C ASP A 28 -16.27 11.84 4.86
N GLY A 29 -17.21 11.87 3.90
CA GLY A 29 -17.06 11.13 2.64
C GLY A 29 -15.85 11.56 1.81
N TRP A 30 -15.40 12.81 1.99
CA TRP A 30 -14.20 13.34 1.35
C TRP A 30 -12.91 12.77 1.94
N ASP A 31 -12.79 12.72 3.27
CA ASP A 31 -11.64 12.13 3.95
C ASP A 31 -11.51 10.64 3.64
N PHE A 32 -12.65 9.93 3.59
CA PHE A 32 -12.67 8.53 3.24
C PHE A 32 -12.07 8.24 1.85
N LYS A 33 -12.37 9.10 0.87
CA LYS A 33 -11.82 8.98 -0.49
C LYS A 33 -10.29 9.02 -0.48
N GLN A 34 -9.67 9.86 0.36
CA GLN A 34 -8.21 9.96 0.45
C GLN A 34 -7.60 8.68 1.02
N TYR A 35 -8.20 8.10 2.07
CA TYR A 35 -7.75 6.82 2.61
C TYR A 35 -7.86 5.69 1.57
N VAL A 36 -8.95 5.61 0.81
CA VAL A 36 -9.11 4.58 -0.23
C VAL A 36 -8.07 4.75 -1.32
N LEU A 37 -7.96 5.94 -1.91
CA LEU A 37 -7.04 6.20 -3.00
C LEU A 37 -5.59 5.95 -2.57
N GLY A 38 -5.24 6.39 -1.37
CA GLY A 38 -3.95 6.15 -0.76
C GLY A 38 -3.60 4.68 -0.57
N MET A 39 -4.52 3.89 0.01
CA MET A 39 -4.32 2.46 0.22
C MET A 39 -4.30 1.68 -1.11
N MET A 40 -5.12 2.07 -2.09
CA MET A 40 -5.06 1.51 -3.44
C MET A 40 -3.73 1.80 -4.12
N PHE A 41 -3.23 3.03 -3.98
CA PHE A 41 -1.93 3.40 -4.51
C PHE A 41 -0.82 2.58 -3.85
N TYR A 42 -0.85 2.45 -2.51
CA TYR A 42 0.08 1.61 -1.75
C TYR A 42 0.06 0.14 -2.19
N ARG A 43 -1.13 -0.43 -2.44
CA ARG A 43 -1.26 -1.77 -3.05
C ARG A 43 -0.60 -1.81 -4.43
N PHE A 44 -0.94 -0.88 -5.31
CA PHE A 44 -0.45 -0.82 -6.69
C PHE A 44 1.08 -0.77 -6.76
N ILE A 45 1.72 0.10 -5.97
CA ILE A 45 3.18 0.22 -5.96
C ILE A 45 3.87 -1.01 -5.34
N SER A 46 3.23 -1.64 -4.34
CA SER A 46 3.72 -2.89 -3.75
C SER A 46 3.74 -4.02 -4.78
N GLU A 47 2.62 -4.21 -5.50
CA GLU A 47 2.51 -5.21 -6.56
C GLU A 47 3.46 -4.92 -7.73
N ASN A 48 3.61 -3.64 -8.13
CA ASN A 48 4.52 -3.27 -9.21
C ASN A 48 5.99 -3.60 -8.92
N ILE A 49 6.45 -3.35 -7.69
CA ILE A 49 7.80 -3.71 -7.26
C ILE A 49 7.97 -5.23 -7.26
N VAL A 50 7.01 -5.95 -6.67
CA VAL A 50 7.01 -7.42 -6.63
C VAL A 50 7.11 -8.01 -8.03
N ASP A 51 6.26 -7.58 -8.95
CA ASP A 51 6.24 -8.07 -10.33
C ASP A 51 7.55 -7.79 -11.05
N THR A 52 8.13 -6.61 -10.83
CA THR A 52 9.39 -6.23 -11.45
C THR A 52 10.53 -7.11 -10.95
N ILE A 53 10.69 -7.24 -9.64
CA ILE A 53 11.77 -8.01 -9.03
C ILE A 53 11.61 -9.49 -9.38
N ASN A 54 10.39 -10.02 -9.25
CA ASN A 54 10.09 -11.40 -9.60
C ASN A 54 10.38 -11.67 -11.08
N THR A 55 10.02 -10.77 -12.00
CA THR A 55 10.34 -10.92 -13.43
C THR A 55 11.86 -10.98 -13.69
N ILE A 56 12.65 -10.18 -12.97
CA ILE A 56 14.11 -10.17 -13.12
C ILE A 56 14.73 -11.44 -12.50
N GLN A 57 14.37 -11.77 -11.27
CA GLN A 57 14.97 -12.87 -10.51
C GLN A 57 14.54 -14.24 -11.02
N ARG A 58 13.31 -14.37 -11.54
CA ARG A 58 12.80 -15.63 -12.12
C ARG A 58 13.51 -16.06 -13.39
N LYS A 59 14.28 -15.18 -14.04
CA LYS A 59 15.22 -15.57 -15.11
C LYS A 59 16.33 -16.50 -14.62
N LYS A 60 16.68 -16.42 -13.32
CA LYS A 60 17.71 -17.25 -12.68
C LYS A 60 17.11 -18.32 -11.77
N ASN A 61 16.07 -17.97 -11.01
CA ASN A 61 15.37 -18.87 -10.11
C ASN A 61 13.85 -18.76 -10.33
N PRO A 62 13.24 -19.64 -11.13
CA PRO A 62 11.81 -19.58 -11.47
C PRO A 62 10.86 -19.57 -10.26
N SER A 63 11.29 -20.11 -9.12
CA SER A 63 10.51 -20.17 -7.88
C SER A 63 10.69 -18.95 -6.98
N TYR A 64 11.48 -17.95 -7.38
CA TYR A 64 11.72 -16.75 -6.58
C TYR A 64 10.43 -15.94 -6.35
N LYS A 65 10.27 -15.46 -5.12
CA LYS A 65 9.20 -14.56 -4.69
C LYS A 65 9.77 -13.51 -3.76
N TYR A 66 9.74 -12.26 -4.19
CA TYR A 66 10.21 -11.12 -3.41
C TYR A 66 9.43 -10.97 -2.10
N GLU A 67 8.15 -11.34 -2.10
CA GLU A 67 7.26 -11.32 -0.94
C GLU A 67 7.72 -12.24 0.19
N GLU A 68 8.54 -13.26 -0.13
CA GLU A 68 9.08 -14.24 0.82
C GLU A 68 10.56 -13.96 1.17
N GLU A 69 11.15 -12.88 0.63
CA GLU A 69 12.53 -12.48 0.88
C GLU A 69 12.70 -11.77 2.23
N THR A 70 13.91 -11.79 2.80
CA THR A 70 14.22 -11.00 3.99
C THR A 70 14.49 -9.53 3.65
N ASP A 71 14.09 -8.63 4.53
CA ASP A 71 14.38 -7.20 4.39
C ASP A 71 15.88 -6.92 4.21
N GLU A 72 16.73 -7.66 4.94
CA GLU A 72 18.19 -7.54 4.87
C GLU A 72 18.76 -7.89 3.48
N ASN A 73 18.19 -8.90 2.82
CA ASN A 73 18.60 -9.25 1.46
C ASN A 73 18.02 -8.29 0.43
N ALA A 74 16.77 -7.87 0.61
CA ALA A 74 16.11 -6.91 -0.27
C ALA A 74 16.83 -5.56 -0.29
N GLU A 75 17.36 -5.12 0.86
CA GLU A 75 18.08 -3.85 1.01
C GLU A 75 19.29 -3.75 0.05
N LYS A 76 19.91 -4.89 -0.29
CA LYS A 76 21.03 -4.93 -1.28
C LYS A 76 20.60 -4.49 -2.67
N ALA A 77 19.31 -4.58 -2.99
CA ALA A 77 18.74 -4.16 -4.27
C ALA A 77 18.20 -2.71 -4.24
N ARG A 78 18.24 -2.01 -3.09
CA ARG A 78 17.65 -0.66 -2.93
C ARG A 78 18.14 0.29 -4.02
N THR A 79 19.46 0.48 -4.17
CA THR A 79 20.02 1.46 -5.12
C THR A 79 19.51 1.21 -6.53
N LEU A 80 19.58 -0.03 -7.02
CA LEU A 80 19.11 -0.40 -8.35
C LEU A 80 17.61 -0.16 -8.52
N LEU A 81 16.81 -0.46 -7.49
CA LEU A 81 15.36 -0.30 -7.56
C LEU A 81 14.95 1.16 -7.51
N VAL A 82 15.59 1.98 -6.69
CA VAL A 82 15.35 3.43 -6.67
C VAL A 82 15.76 4.06 -8.00
N GLU A 83 16.90 3.68 -8.60
CA GLU A 83 17.31 4.19 -9.91
C GLU A 83 16.34 3.80 -11.04
N THR A 84 15.71 2.62 -10.96
CA THR A 84 14.85 2.09 -12.03
C THR A 84 13.36 2.38 -11.85
N LYS A 85 12.89 2.48 -10.60
CA LYS A 85 11.48 2.67 -10.24
C LYS A 85 11.19 3.97 -9.52
N GLY A 86 12.21 4.62 -8.99
CA GLY A 86 12.09 5.87 -8.26
C GLY A 86 11.75 5.72 -6.78
N PHE A 87 11.49 4.51 -6.29
CA PHE A 87 11.19 4.24 -4.89
C PHE A 87 11.54 2.79 -4.54
N PHE A 88 11.53 2.47 -3.25
CA PHE A 88 11.82 1.14 -2.72
C PHE A 88 10.89 0.78 -1.58
N ILE A 89 10.43 -0.48 -1.58
CA ILE A 89 9.56 -1.07 -0.56
C ILE A 89 10.20 -2.38 -0.11
N LEU A 90 10.40 -2.52 1.20
CA LEU A 90 10.90 -3.76 1.79
C LEU A 90 9.84 -4.86 1.75
N PRO A 91 10.22 -6.15 1.70
CA PRO A 91 9.30 -7.28 1.79
C PRO A 91 8.32 -7.15 2.96
N SER A 92 8.78 -6.79 4.17
CA SER A 92 7.92 -6.60 5.34
C SER A 92 6.93 -5.43 5.23
N GLN A 93 7.22 -4.48 4.33
CA GLN A 93 6.43 -3.29 4.04
C GLN A 93 5.56 -3.45 2.80
N LEU A 94 5.47 -4.65 2.20
CA LEU A 94 4.55 -4.90 1.09
C LEU A 94 3.12 -4.96 1.59
N PHE A 95 2.18 -4.41 0.82
CA PHE A 95 0.75 -4.41 1.13
C PHE A 95 0.23 -5.79 1.60
N CYS A 96 0.54 -6.84 0.84
CA CYS A 96 0.12 -8.22 1.16
C CYS A 96 0.73 -8.74 2.47
N ASN A 97 1.99 -8.40 2.76
CA ASN A 97 2.69 -8.84 3.96
C ASN A 97 2.25 -8.06 5.19
N VAL A 98 1.89 -6.79 5.05
CA VAL A 98 1.26 -6.00 6.13
C VAL A 98 -0.09 -6.62 6.49
N ILE A 99 -0.96 -6.92 5.52
CA ILE A 99 -2.24 -7.58 5.84
C ILE A 99 -2.00 -8.92 6.52
N LYS A 100 -1.11 -9.76 5.97
CA LYS A 100 -0.79 -11.08 6.53
C LYS A 100 -0.34 -10.99 7.99
N LYS A 101 0.43 -9.95 8.34
CA LYS A 101 0.99 -9.74 9.68
C LYS A 101 -0.01 -9.12 10.66
N TYR A 102 -0.85 -8.19 10.20
CA TYR A 102 -1.68 -7.35 11.08
C TYR A 102 -3.18 -7.68 11.04
N LYS A 103 -3.65 -8.58 10.16
CA LYS A 103 -5.08 -8.96 10.09
C LYS A 103 -5.67 -9.42 11.44
N ASP A 104 -4.88 -10.14 12.23
CA ASP A 104 -5.31 -10.71 13.52
C ASP A 104 -4.76 -9.92 14.74
N ASN A 105 -3.89 -8.92 14.50
CA ASN A 105 -3.28 -8.10 15.56
C ASN A 105 -2.96 -6.69 15.06
N TYR A 106 -4.00 -5.92 14.73
CA TYR A 106 -3.89 -4.59 14.12
C TYR A 106 -3.63 -3.45 15.12
N THR A 107 -3.42 -3.74 16.41
CA THR A 107 -3.32 -2.73 17.49
C THR A 107 -2.29 -1.62 17.28
N THR A 108 -1.31 -1.82 16.38
CA THR A 108 -0.24 -0.86 16.05
C THR A 108 -0.19 -0.50 14.55
N LEU A 109 -1.23 -0.84 13.79
CA LEU A 109 -1.23 -0.73 12.33
C LEU A 109 -1.05 0.71 11.84
N ASN A 110 -1.68 1.69 12.48
CA ASN A 110 -1.51 3.12 12.18
C ASN A 110 -0.04 3.56 12.26
N ILE A 111 0.69 3.14 13.30
CA ILE A 111 2.11 3.46 13.48
C ILE A 111 2.94 2.81 12.36
N VAL A 112 2.62 1.57 12.02
CA VAL A 112 3.32 0.80 10.99
C VAL A 112 3.11 1.43 9.61
N LEU A 113 1.87 1.81 9.28
CA LEU A 113 1.54 2.45 8.00
C LEU A 113 2.22 3.82 7.86
N ASP A 114 2.20 4.64 8.92
CA ASP A 114 2.91 5.93 8.95
C ASP A 114 4.41 5.75 8.67
N GLN A 115 5.04 4.73 9.28
CA GLN A 115 6.44 4.40 9.03
C GLN A 115 6.70 3.92 7.60
N ILE A 116 5.79 3.12 7.04
CA ILE A 116 5.91 2.62 5.66
C ILE A 116 5.82 3.77 4.67
N PHE A 117 4.81 4.64 4.80
CA PHE A 117 4.64 5.79 3.90
C PHE A 117 5.86 6.71 3.92
N LYS A 118 6.37 7.03 5.12
CA LYS A 118 7.62 7.79 5.28
C LYS A 118 8.84 7.05 4.71
N SER A 119 8.90 5.73 4.82
CA SER A 119 10.00 4.91 4.26
C SER A 119 10.01 4.97 2.74
N ILE A 120 8.83 4.91 2.11
CA ILE A 120 8.66 5.00 0.65
C ILE A 120 9.11 6.37 0.17
N GLU A 121 8.63 7.45 0.79
CA GLU A 121 9.03 8.81 0.42
C GLU A 121 10.53 9.04 0.59
N ARG A 122 11.10 8.59 1.71
CA ARG A 122 12.54 8.68 1.98
C ARG A 122 13.38 7.89 0.99
N SER A 123 12.85 6.81 0.42
CA SER A 123 13.60 6.01 -0.56
C SER A 123 13.88 6.76 -1.85
N ALA A 124 13.07 7.77 -2.18
CA ALA A 124 13.22 8.58 -3.39
C ALA A 124 14.13 9.80 -3.20
N ILE A 125 14.45 10.19 -1.96
CA ILE A 125 15.26 11.39 -1.66
C ILE A 125 16.63 11.31 -2.34
N GLY A 126 17.03 12.39 -3.00
CA GLY A 126 18.28 12.51 -3.74
C GLY A 126 18.29 11.84 -5.11
N ASN A 127 17.16 11.30 -5.57
CA ASN A 127 17.01 10.67 -6.88
C ASN A 127 16.10 11.51 -7.79
N ALA A 128 16.13 11.23 -9.09
CA ALA A 128 15.33 11.96 -10.08
C ALA A 128 13.81 11.86 -9.84
N SER A 129 13.36 10.87 -9.08
CA SER A 129 11.97 10.62 -8.69
C SER A 129 11.54 11.32 -7.40
N GLU A 130 12.43 12.05 -6.72
CA GLU A 130 12.11 12.69 -5.43
C GLU A 130 10.85 13.56 -5.54
N ASP A 131 10.77 14.42 -6.54
CA ASP A 131 9.64 15.35 -6.74
C ASP A 131 8.32 14.62 -7.06
N ASP A 132 8.37 13.44 -7.66
CA ASP A 132 7.19 12.64 -8.01
C ASP A 132 6.65 11.85 -6.81
N ILE A 133 7.49 11.54 -5.82
CA ILE A 133 7.14 10.71 -4.66
C ILE A 133 6.95 11.56 -3.39
N LYS A 134 7.56 12.74 -3.32
CA LYS A 134 7.47 13.62 -2.16
C LYS A 134 6.03 14.10 -1.95
N GLY A 135 5.53 13.86 -0.73
CA GLY A 135 4.17 14.23 -0.33
C GLY A 135 3.07 13.34 -0.94
N LEU A 136 3.46 12.20 -1.52
CA LEU A 136 2.53 11.23 -2.10
C LEU A 136 1.50 10.72 -1.08
N PHE A 137 1.85 10.67 0.20
CA PHE A 137 0.97 10.21 1.27
C PHE A 137 0.58 11.31 2.28
N ASP A 138 0.87 12.59 1.99
CA ASP A 138 0.62 13.72 2.91
C ASP A 138 -0.85 13.89 3.27
N ASP A 139 -1.76 13.54 2.35
CA ASP A 139 -3.21 13.64 2.54
C ASP A 139 -3.78 12.49 3.40
N ILE A 140 -2.96 11.50 3.79
CA ILE A 140 -3.39 10.32 4.56
C ILE A 140 -2.88 10.40 6.00
N ASP A 141 -3.70 10.95 6.88
CA ASP A 141 -3.42 10.89 8.31
C ASP A 141 -3.98 9.60 8.94
N VAL A 142 -3.16 8.55 9.03
CA VAL A 142 -3.53 7.28 9.68
C VAL A 142 -3.73 7.38 11.21
N ASN A 143 -3.37 8.51 11.83
CA ASN A 143 -3.58 8.77 13.25
C ASN A 143 -4.79 9.66 13.54
N SER A 144 -5.48 10.11 12.49
CA SER A 144 -6.59 11.05 12.56
C SER A 144 -7.72 10.58 13.47
N ASN A 145 -8.28 11.51 14.24
CA ASN A 145 -9.50 11.27 15.03
C ASN A 145 -10.72 11.00 14.14
N LYS A 146 -10.64 11.28 12.84
CA LYS A 146 -11.67 10.93 11.85
C LYS A 146 -11.78 9.42 11.66
N LEU A 147 -10.68 8.68 11.81
CA LEU A 147 -10.69 7.21 11.79
C LEU A 147 -11.26 6.61 13.08
N GLY A 148 -11.34 7.37 14.16
CA GLY A 148 -11.91 6.95 15.43
C GLY A 148 -11.29 7.69 16.61
N SER A 149 -12.00 7.69 17.73
CA SER A 149 -11.55 8.36 18.97
C SER A 149 -10.47 7.58 19.72
N THR A 150 -10.33 6.27 19.46
CA THR A 150 -9.32 5.40 20.08
C THR A 150 -8.47 4.72 19.02
N ASP A 151 -7.24 4.33 19.38
CA ASP A 151 -6.34 3.64 18.43
C ASP A 151 -6.93 2.31 17.97
N GLU A 152 -7.67 1.61 18.82
CA GLU A 152 -8.41 0.40 18.46
C GLU A 152 -9.42 0.67 17.33
N GLN A 153 -10.20 1.75 17.44
CA GLN A 153 -11.18 2.12 16.40
C GLN A 153 -10.47 2.49 15.09
N LYS A 154 -9.39 3.28 15.16
CA LYS A 154 -8.62 3.69 13.98
C LYS A 154 -8.06 2.47 13.26
N ASN A 155 -7.38 1.62 14.00
CA ASN A 155 -6.71 0.44 13.47
C ASN A 155 -7.70 -0.60 12.94
N SER A 156 -8.85 -0.78 13.59
CA SER A 156 -9.92 -1.64 13.09
C SER A 156 -10.48 -1.16 11.74
N LYS A 157 -10.63 0.15 11.54
CA LYS A 157 -11.05 0.69 10.23
C LYS A 157 -9.95 0.56 9.18
N LEU A 158 -8.69 0.84 9.53
CA LEU A 158 -7.55 0.72 8.62
C LEU A 158 -7.39 -0.72 8.11
N ILE A 159 -7.42 -1.72 9.00
CA ILE A 159 -7.26 -3.11 8.58
C ILE A 159 -8.44 -3.59 7.73
N ARG A 160 -9.68 -3.18 8.07
CA ARG A 160 -10.86 -3.48 7.26
C ARG A 160 -10.73 -2.89 5.86
N LEU A 161 -10.32 -1.63 5.76
CA LEU A 161 -10.10 -0.98 4.47
C LEU A 161 -9.04 -1.72 3.63
N MET A 162 -7.91 -2.10 4.25
CA MET A 162 -6.86 -2.85 3.55
C MET A 162 -7.33 -4.22 3.07
N ILE A 163 -8.08 -4.97 3.90
CA ILE A 163 -8.64 -6.27 3.51
C ILE A 163 -9.65 -6.09 2.36
N SER A 164 -10.56 -5.11 2.46
CA SER A 164 -11.51 -4.84 1.39
C SER A 164 -10.80 -4.45 0.08
N ILE A 165 -9.68 -3.73 0.16
CA ILE A 165 -8.88 -3.41 -1.03
C ILE A 165 -8.11 -4.64 -1.55
N GLN A 166 -7.72 -5.59 -0.71
CA GLN A 166 -7.05 -6.82 -1.15
C GLN A 166 -7.96 -7.71 -2.00
N ASP A 167 -9.25 -7.73 -1.70
CA ASP A 167 -10.24 -8.58 -2.38
C ASP A 167 -10.73 -7.99 -3.72
N LEU A 168 -10.25 -6.80 -4.11
CA LEU A 168 -10.45 -6.16 -5.43
C LEU A 168 -9.60 -6.81 -6.53
#